data_AF-A0AAE8M7P3-F1
#
_entry.id   AF-A0AAE8M7P3-F1
#
_cell.length_a   1.000
_cell.length_b   1.000
_cell.length_c   1.000
_cell.angle_alpha   90.00
_cell.angle_beta   90.00
_cell.angle_gamma   90.00
#
_symmetry.space_group_name_H-M   'P 1'
#
loop_
_entity.id
_entity.type
_entity.pdbx_description
1 polymer ?
#
loop_
_entity_poly.entity_id
_entity_poly.type
_entity_poly.pdbx_seq_one_letter_code
_entity_poly.pdbx_strand_id
1 'polypeptide(L)'
;MDYNSRECYNGGARAKCCIPSFSTTVTKNPEDKELADALEIFLDKPVCTNETQSFRYKSQEIVISRLTRMLYSSVSLDTVATWDSKVGGKYKNLKYKSLRDWSRSDDYAIRLGSTRLPETIVCQLDFYNKNLGGEDVLKCYQGTSVRPKSKRSLDLPLDALSYTSIQGDTSSAYNHGLFKRDQQYEIKTISRLTGAQVIFNVWGISYPSSGKFLITDPIWQRAYNFISNNCFDAAIGQITRPPGDNRGLITEHIFEKQGVLNFIKTTISGLLPDNRISSFPGIDPSFWTTTAFHQLQNIAPIGDHEVAPIRRIFTVLGADNYRAPFVLAGEKLNGVKATLWGYNELADENEMNAWVLNDPVSFLNQIRYTPGGYNHQLRAELTLAEALYRSEHPTAAIPNVVARFDEWAYVHFRTISLNVQDFVFTWVGVVNSLQVLAAAAGALAVNLNRVPGQS
;
A
#
# COMPACT_ATOMS: atom_id res chain seq x y z
N MET A 1 -28.11 -45.75 48.16
CA MET A 1 -29.21 -46.73 48.30
C MET A 1 -29.31 -47.05 49.76
N ASP A 2 -30.40 -46.67 50.42
CA ASP A 2 -30.78 -47.28 51.67
C ASP A 2 -31.77 -48.39 51.34
N TYR A 3 -31.43 -49.62 51.69
CA TYR A 3 -32.18 -50.83 51.36
C TYR A 3 -33.29 -51.11 52.38
N ASN A 4 -33.56 -50.19 53.31
CA ASN A 4 -34.44 -50.40 54.46
C ASN A 4 -35.67 -49.47 54.57
N SER A 5 -36.11 -48.77 53.50
CA SER A 5 -37.39 -48.05 53.58
C SER A 5 -38.57 -49.03 53.50
N ARG A 6 -39.19 -49.32 54.65
CA ARG A 6 -40.28 -50.30 54.84
C ARG A 6 -41.67 -49.84 54.33
N GLU A 7 -41.76 -48.92 53.38
CA GLU A 7 -43.05 -48.32 52.99
C GLU A 7 -43.66 -48.85 51.68
N CYS A 8 -43.15 -49.95 51.14
CA CYS A 8 -43.80 -50.66 50.02
C CYS A 8 -44.26 -52.05 50.47
N TYR A 9 -45.36 -52.12 51.23
CA TYR A 9 -45.97 -53.38 51.65
C TYR A 9 -47.11 -53.83 50.73
N ASN A 10 -47.18 -55.15 50.54
CA ASN A 10 -47.98 -55.93 49.60
C ASN A 10 -49.50 -55.72 49.69
N GLY A 11 -50.15 -55.50 48.53
CA GLY A 11 -51.60 -55.68 48.39
C GLY A 11 -52.18 -55.15 47.07
N GLY A 12 -52.34 -56.02 46.08
CA GLY A 12 -53.22 -55.80 44.92
C GLY A 12 -52.68 -54.90 43.81
N ALA A 13 -53.15 -55.15 42.58
CA ALA A 13 -52.71 -54.50 41.36
C ALA A 13 -52.84 -52.97 41.39
N ARG A 14 -51.76 -52.24 41.70
CA ARG A 14 -51.61 -50.79 41.43
C ARG A 14 -50.13 -50.39 41.34
N ALA A 15 -49.90 -49.38 40.49
CA ALA A 15 -48.67 -48.90 39.88
C ALA A 15 -47.37 -48.97 40.69
N LYS A 16 -46.27 -49.40 40.03
CA LYS A 16 -44.89 -49.08 40.43
C LYS A 16 -44.78 -47.56 40.61
N CYS A 17 -44.36 -47.12 41.79
CA CYS A 17 -43.94 -45.73 42.00
C CYS A 17 -42.68 -45.47 41.15
N CYS A 18 -42.86 -44.87 39.97
CA CYS A 18 -41.76 -44.26 39.23
C CYS A 18 -41.46 -42.92 39.91
N ILE A 19 -40.47 -42.88 40.80
CA ILE A 19 -39.89 -41.60 41.23
C ILE A 19 -39.04 -41.13 40.04
N PRO A 20 -39.38 -40.02 39.37
CA PRO A 20 -38.56 -39.52 38.28
C PRO A 20 -37.17 -39.17 38.82
N SER A 21 -36.13 -39.86 38.33
CA SER A 21 -34.75 -39.44 38.56
C SER A 21 -34.39 -38.39 37.52
N PHE A 22 -34.08 -37.19 37.98
CA PHE A 22 -33.50 -36.16 37.13
C PHE A 22 -31.98 -36.26 37.25
N SER A 23 -31.27 -36.54 36.14
CA SER A 23 -29.83 -36.32 36.07
C SER A 23 -29.58 -35.01 35.34
N THR A 24 -28.94 -34.06 36.03
CA THR A 24 -28.50 -32.83 35.39
C THR A 24 -27.17 -33.11 34.70
N THR A 25 -27.18 -33.20 33.37
CA THR A 25 -25.96 -33.31 32.59
C THR A 25 -25.48 -31.90 32.25
N VAL A 26 -24.46 -31.41 32.95
CA VAL A 26 -23.82 -30.13 32.60
C VAL A 26 -22.86 -30.39 31.44
N THR A 27 -23.34 -30.22 30.22
CA THR A 27 -22.48 -30.20 29.03
C THR A 27 -21.90 -28.80 28.84
N LYS A 28 -20.59 -28.71 28.54
CA LYS A 28 -19.95 -27.46 28.15
C LYS A 28 -20.74 -26.77 27.03
N ASN A 29 -20.76 -25.45 27.06
CA ASN A 29 -21.37 -24.63 26.01
C ASN A 29 -20.88 -25.09 24.62
N PRO A 30 -21.81 -25.42 23.68
CA PRO A 30 -21.45 -25.90 22.35
C PRO A 30 -20.48 -24.97 21.60
N GLU A 31 -20.57 -23.66 21.81
CA GLU A 31 -19.68 -22.68 21.17
C GLU A 31 -18.22 -22.80 21.66
N ASP A 32 -18.02 -23.18 22.93
CA ASP A 32 -16.69 -23.33 23.52
C ASP A 32 -16.04 -24.65 23.08
N LYS A 33 -16.86 -25.70 22.87
CA LYS A 33 -16.39 -26.94 22.26
C LYS A 33 -15.96 -26.72 20.80
N GLU A 34 -16.78 -26.00 20.03
CA GLU A 34 -16.47 -25.66 18.64
C GLU A 34 -15.15 -24.87 18.52
N LEU A 35 -14.92 -23.90 19.41
CA LEU A 35 -13.65 -23.19 19.47
C LEU A 35 -12.48 -24.12 19.83
N ALA A 36 -12.65 -24.99 20.82
CA ALA A 36 -11.59 -25.91 21.23
C ALA A 36 -11.19 -26.86 20.10
N ASP A 37 -12.17 -27.43 19.39
CA ASP A 37 -11.96 -28.32 18.25
C ASP A 37 -11.29 -27.58 17.08
N ALA A 38 -11.75 -26.36 16.77
CA ALA A 38 -11.16 -25.52 15.72
C ALA A 38 -9.71 -25.11 16.03
N LEU A 39 -9.41 -24.77 17.30
CA LEU A 39 -8.06 -24.47 17.75
C LEU A 39 -7.15 -25.69 17.67
N GLU A 40 -7.65 -26.88 17.99
CA GLU A 40 -6.87 -28.11 17.88
C GLU A 40 -6.44 -28.39 16.44
N ILE A 41 -7.37 -28.25 15.50
CA ILE A 41 -7.11 -28.40 14.06
C ILE A 41 -6.15 -27.32 13.55
N PHE A 42 -6.37 -26.06 13.95
CA PHE A 42 -5.57 -24.94 13.45
C PHE A 42 -4.15 -24.94 14.02
N LEU A 43 -3.98 -25.22 15.31
CA LEU A 43 -2.68 -25.13 15.99
C LEU A 43 -1.71 -26.26 15.63
N ASP A 44 -2.20 -27.34 15.02
CA ASP A 44 -1.39 -28.40 14.39
C ASP A 44 -0.47 -27.82 13.30
N LYS A 45 -1.01 -26.96 12.44
CA LYS A 45 -0.26 -26.20 11.44
C LYS A 45 -0.79 -24.76 11.39
N PRO A 46 -0.25 -23.84 12.21
CA PRO A 46 -0.81 -22.50 12.42
C PRO A 46 -0.47 -21.55 11.26
N VAL A 47 -0.93 -21.90 10.06
CA VAL A 47 -0.74 -21.15 8.82
C VAL A 47 -2.10 -21.03 8.15
N CYS A 48 -2.52 -19.80 7.85
CA CYS A 48 -3.77 -19.56 7.15
C CYS A 48 -3.74 -20.12 5.72
N THR A 49 -4.90 -20.53 5.22
CA THR A 49 -5.07 -21.08 3.88
C THR A 49 -6.15 -20.32 3.12
N ASN A 50 -5.96 -20.19 1.81
CA ASN A 50 -6.98 -19.64 0.90
C ASN A 50 -7.86 -20.74 0.27
N GLU A 51 -7.64 -22.01 0.63
CA GLU A 51 -8.40 -23.14 0.13
C GLU A 51 -9.75 -23.24 0.86
N THR A 52 -10.74 -22.51 0.35
CA THR A 52 -12.07 -22.31 0.97
C THR A 52 -12.85 -23.58 1.25
N GLN A 53 -12.53 -24.68 0.57
CA GLN A 53 -13.18 -25.98 0.75
C GLN A 53 -12.50 -26.87 1.80
N SER A 54 -11.35 -26.45 2.35
CA SER A 54 -10.61 -27.25 3.32
C SER A 54 -11.21 -27.14 4.74
N PHE A 55 -11.13 -28.23 5.51
CA PHE A 55 -11.49 -28.21 6.94
C PHE A 55 -10.59 -27.25 7.76
N ARG A 56 -9.37 -26.98 7.27
CA ARG A 56 -8.45 -25.98 7.83
C ARG A 56 -8.98 -24.57 7.64
N TYR A 57 -9.48 -24.23 6.45
CA TYR A 57 -10.14 -22.94 6.21
C TYR A 57 -11.33 -22.76 7.16
N LYS A 58 -12.21 -23.76 7.28
CA LYS A 58 -13.32 -23.68 8.23
C LYS A 58 -12.87 -23.44 9.67
N SER A 59 -11.82 -24.12 10.11
CA SER A 59 -11.26 -23.96 11.45
C SER A 59 -10.66 -22.56 11.66
N GLN A 60 -9.94 -22.03 10.67
CA GLN A 60 -9.38 -20.68 10.74
C GLN A 60 -10.48 -19.62 10.91
N GLU A 61 -11.58 -19.72 10.16
CA GLU A 61 -12.68 -18.76 10.19
C GLU A 61 -13.37 -18.76 11.56
N ILE A 62 -13.53 -19.93 12.18
CA ILE A 62 -14.06 -20.06 13.55
C ILE A 62 -13.12 -19.37 14.53
N VAL A 63 -11.81 -19.61 14.44
CA VAL A 63 -10.81 -19.00 15.33
C VAL A 63 -10.79 -17.48 15.18
N ILE A 64 -10.78 -16.97 13.94
CA ILE A 64 -10.84 -15.53 13.62
C ILE A 64 -12.11 -14.92 14.20
N SER A 65 -13.28 -15.50 13.92
CA SER A 65 -14.57 -15.02 14.41
C SER A 65 -14.64 -14.98 15.94
N ARG A 66 -14.11 -16.01 16.61
CA ARG A 66 -14.07 -16.07 18.08
C ARG A 66 -13.11 -15.03 18.66
N LEU A 67 -11.92 -14.86 18.06
CA LEU A 67 -11.00 -13.80 18.45
C LEU A 67 -11.61 -12.40 18.25
N THR A 68 -12.36 -12.17 17.16
CA THR A 68 -13.11 -10.91 16.96
C THR A 68 -14.05 -10.63 18.12
N ARG A 69 -14.86 -11.63 18.54
CA ARG A 69 -15.76 -11.48 19.70
C ARG A 69 -14.99 -11.21 21.00
N MET A 70 -13.85 -11.86 21.20
CA MET A 70 -13.02 -11.65 22.39
C MET A 70 -12.52 -10.20 22.48
N LEU A 71 -11.99 -9.65 21.39
CA LEU A 71 -11.42 -8.31 21.37
C LEU A 71 -12.49 -7.21 21.46
N TYR A 72 -13.60 -7.38 20.73
CA TYR A 72 -14.55 -6.29 20.47
C TYR A 72 -15.93 -6.47 21.13
N SER A 73 -16.21 -7.62 21.74
CA SER A 73 -17.49 -7.90 22.41
C SER A 73 -17.28 -8.49 23.82
N SER A 74 -18.37 -8.90 24.46
CA SER A 74 -18.36 -9.74 25.66
C SER A 74 -18.31 -11.22 25.27
N VAL A 75 -17.47 -11.99 25.94
CA VAL A 75 -17.33 -13.45 25.79
C VAL A 75 -17.44 -14.14 27.15
N SER A 76 -17.73 -15.45 27.16
CA SER A 76 -17.78 -16.22 28.41
C SER A 76 -16.37 -16.39 28.99
N LEU A 77 -16.29 -16.64 30.30
CA LEU A 77 -15.03 -17.00 30.95
C LEU A 77 -14.46 -18.32 30.41
N ASP A 78 -15.31 -19.24 29.97
CA ASP A 78 -14.92 -20.51 29.37
C ASP A 78 -14.25 -20.33 28.00
N THR A 79 -14.73 -19.39 27.17
CA THR A 79 -14.09 -19.02 25.91
C THR A 79 -12.68 -18.48 26.17
N VAL A 80 -12.56 -17.57 27.14
CA VAL A 80 -11.27 -16.98 27.55
C VAL A 80 -10.32 -18.05 28.06
N ALA A 81 -10.79 -18.94 28.94
CA ALA A 81 -9.99 -20.03 29.49
C ALA A 81 -9.54 -21.01 28.40
N THR A 82 -10.39 -21.30 27.42
CA THR A 82 -10.07 -22.17 26.27
C THR A 82 -8.96 -21.55 25.42
N TRP A 83 -9.08 -20.27 25.09
CA TRP A 83 -8.05 -19.53 24.35
C TRP A 83 -6.73 -19.48 25.12
N ASP A 84 -6.74 -19.06 26.38
CA ASP A 84 -5.53 -18.92 27.19
C ASP A 84 -4.83 -20.26 27.43
N SER A 85 -5.58 -21.36 27.54
CA SER A 85 -5.02 -22.71 27.66
C SER A 85 -4.38 -23.19 26.36
N LYS A 86 -5.09 -23.07 25.22
CA LYS A 86 -4.63 -23.59 23.93
C LYS A 86 -3.63 -22.65 23.26
N VAL A 87 -4.03 -21.40 22.99
CA VAL A 87 -3.19 -20.38 22.35
C VAL A 87 -2.20 -19.82 23.35
N GLY A 88 -2.66 -19.32 24.51
CA GLY A 88 -1.79 -18.75 25.54
C GLY A 88 -0.78 -19.74 26.12
N GLY A 89 -1.06 -21.05 26.07
CA GLY A 89 -0.13 -22.11 26.46
C GLY A 89 1.05 -22.24 25.51
N LYS A 90 0.84 -22.07 24.19
CA LYS A 90 1.90 -22.10 23.16
C LYS A 90 2.52 -20.72 22.91
N TYR A 91 1.72 -19.66 23.02
CA TYR A 91 2.05 -18.27 22.73
C TYR A 91 1.74 -17.41 23.97
N LYS A 92 2.67 -17.42 24.93
CA LYS A 92 2.49 -16.81 26.27
C LYS A 92 2.05 -15.33 26.27
N ASN A 93 2.39 -14.57 25.23
CA ASN A 93 2.07 -13.15 25.12
C ASN A 93 0.74 -12.90 24.40
N LEU A 94 0.13 -13.93 23.81
CA LEU A 94 -1.17 -13.87 23.14
C LEU A 94 -2.33 -14.27 24.05
N LYS A 95 -2.17 -14.15 25.36
CA LYS A 95 -3.29 -14.33 26.30
C LYS A 95 -4.34 -13.26 26.08
N TYR A 96 -5.59 -13.60 26.38
CA TYR A 96 -6.76 -12.76 26.18
C TYR A 96 -6.58 -11.35 26.72
N LYS A 97 -6.12 -11.22 27.97
CA LYS A 97 -5.93 -9.91 28.60
C LYS A 97 -4.91 -9.08 27.84
N SER A 98 -3.74 -9.64 27.53
CA SER A 98 -2.67 -8.95 26.79
C SER A 98 -3.15 -8.48 25.42
N LEU A 99 -3.83 -9.36 24.68
CA LEU A 99 -4.39 -9.04 23.37
C LEU A 99 -5.47 -7.97 23.44
N ARG A 100 -6.38 -8.05 24.41
CA ARG A 100 -7.48 -7.11 24.56
C ARG A 100 -6.99 -5.73 24.97
N ASP A 101 -6.06 -5.66 25.92
CA ASP A 101 -5.45 -4.41 26.38
C ASP A 101 -4.69 -3.76 25.21
N TRP A 102 -3.82 -4.51 24.53
CA TRP A 102 -3.08 -4.02 23.37
C TRP A 102 -4.00 -3.55 22.23
N SER A 103 -5.05 -4.31 21.90
CA SER A 103 -5.99 -3.94 20.82
C SER A 103 -6.72 -2.61 21.04
N ARG A 104 -6.77 -2.13 22.29
CA ARG A 104 -7.47 -0.91 22.70
C ARG A 104 -6.55 0.28 22.90
N SER A 105 -5.25 0.04 23.07
CA SER A 105 -4.27 1.09 23.35
C SER A 105 -3.31 1.36 22.19
N ASP A 106 -3.12 0.39 21.31
CA ASP A 106 -2.14 0.47 20.23
C ASP A 106 -2.76 1.07 18.95
N ASP A 107 -2.14 2.13 18.43
CA ASP A 107 -2.62 2.84 17.24
C ASP A 107 -2.74 1.93 16.01
N TYR A 108 -1.82 0.98 15.83
CA TYR A 108 -1.86 0.05 14.70
C TYR A 108 -3.02 -0.93 14.85
N ALA A 109 -3.21 -1.48 16.05
CA ALA A 109 -4.34 -2.37 16.33
C ALA A 109 -5.70 -1.68 16.14
N ILE A 110 -5.82 -0.42 16.61
CA ILE A 110 -7.01 0.41 16.44
C ILE A 110 -7.30 0.66 14.95
N ARG A 111 -6.27 0.96 14.14
CA ARG A 111 -6.42 1.18 12.69
C ARG A 111 -6.90 -0.06 11.94
N LEU A 112 -6.39 -1.24 12.26
CA LEU A 112 -6.84 -2.49 11.63
C LEU A 112 -8.29 -2.84 12.01
N GLY A 113 -8.70 -2.49 13.23
CA GLY A 113 -10.07 -2.64 13.72
C GLY A 113 -10.56 -4.10 13.73
N SER A 114 -11.88 -4.27 13.88
CA SER A 114 -12.49 -5.59 14.03
C SER A 114 -12.44 -6.46 12.79
N THR A 115 -12.24 -5.87 11.62
CA THR A 115 -12.26 -6.59 10.34
C THR A 115 -10.94 -7.25 10.01
N ARG A 116 -9.81 -6.57 10.27
CA ARG A 116 -8.47 -7.06 9.87
C ARG A 116 -7.62 -7.52 11.04
N LEU A 117 -7.77 -6.94 12.23
CA LEU A 117 -6.91 -7.28 13.36
C LEU A 117 -6.98 -8.78 13.73
N PRO A 118 -8.17 -9.39 13.90
CA PRO A 118 -8.27 -10.79 14.31
C PRO A 118 -7.68 -11.75 13.27
N GLU A 119 -7.93 -11.49 11.98
CA GLU A 119 -7.36 -12.23 10.85
C GLU A 119 -5.83 -12.20 10.90
N THR A 120 -5.23 -11.02 10.99
CA THR A 120 -3.77 -10.88 11.00
C THR A 120 -3.12 -11.58 12.21
N ILE A 121 -3.74 -11.52 13.39
CA ILE A 121 -3.23 -12.21 14.59
C ILE A 121 -3.25 -13.72 14.39
N VAL A 122 -4.39 -14.28 13.95
CA VAL A 122 -4.55 -15.73 13.77
C VAL A 122 -3.59 -16.25 12.70
N CYS A 123 -3.41 -15.51 11.60
CA CYS A 123 -2.53 -15.92 10.53
C CYS A 123 -1.04 -15.74 10.85
N GLN A 124 -0.67 -15.05 11.94
CA GLN A 124 0.71 -14.74 12.31
C GLN A 124 0.95 -14.84 13.82
N LEU A 125 0.51 -15.94 14.44
CA LEU A 125 0.59 -16.13 15.91
C LEU A 125 2.00 -15.95 16.48
N ASP A 126 3.03 -16.52 15.84
CA ASP A 126 4.42 -16.37 16.28
C ASP A 126 4.89 -14.90 16.26
N PHE A 127 4.57 -14.18 15.19
CA PHE A 127 4.94 -12.77 15.04
C PHE A 127 4.33 -11.92 16.14
N TYR A 128 3.02 -12.02 16.35
CA TYR A 128 2.33 -11.23 17.37
C TYR A 128 2.73 -11.65 18.77
N ASN A 129 3.01 -12.94 19.01
CA ASN A 129 3.53 -13.39 20.30
C ASN A 129 4.87 -12.71 20.63
N LYS A 130 5.77 -12.59 19.65
CA LYS A 130 7.04 -11.87 19.83
C LYS A 130 6.81 -10.36 19.99
N ASN A 131 5.93 -9.77 19.17
CA ASN A 131 5.64 -8.33 19.17
C ASN A 131 5.08 -7.85 20.52
N LEU A 132 4.05 -8.53 21.02
CA LEU A 132 3.48 -8.23 22.34
C LEU A 132 4.44 -8.60 23.49
N GLY A 133 5.40 -9.49 23.24
CA GLY A 133 6.46 -9.82 24.19
C GLY A 133 7.56 -8.78 24.30
N GLY A 134 7.56 -7.75 23.45
CA GLY A 134 8.66 -6.79 23.36
C GLY A 134 9.96 -7.40 22.82
N GLU A 135 9.90 -8.59 22.21
CA GLU A 135 11.03 -9.16 21.47
C GLU A 135 11.26 -8.30 20.21
N ASP A 136 12.50 -8.23 19.72
CA ASP A 136 12.82 -7.51 18.48
C ASP A 136 12.18 -8.23 17.28
N VAL A 137 10.93 -7.90 17.03
CA VAL A 137 10.23 -8.19 15.80
C VAL A 137 10.84 -7.30 14.73
N LEU A 138 11.21 -7.88 13.58
CA LEU A 138 11.88 -7.19 12.46
C LEU A 138 11.42 -5.73 12.35
N LYS A 139 12.21 -4.81 12.89
CA LYS A 139 11.96 -3.37 12.80
C LYS A 139 12.32 -2.98 11.38
N CYS A 140 11.40 -2.31 10.70
CA CYS A 140 11.75 -1.82 9.37
C CYS A 140 12.86 -0.80 9.45
N TYR A 141 13.90 -1.04 8.65
CA TYR A 141 15.09 -0.23 8.64
C TYR A 141 14.74 1.24 8.36
N GLN A 142 14.95 2.10 9.36
CA GLN A 142 14.83 3.56 9.22
C GLN A 142 16.05 4.19 8.52
N GLY A 143 17.09 3.42 8.20
CA GLY A 143 18.27 3.94 7.52
C GLY A 143 18.16 3.93 5.99
N THR A 144 19.25 4.36 5.35
CA THR A 144 19.44 4.56 3.92
C THR A 144 19.55 3.24 3.15
N SER A 145 18.44 2.50 2.97
CA SER A 145 18.44 1.37 2.03
C SER A 145 18.36 1.88 0.58
N VAL A 146 19.05 1.16 -0.29
CA VAL A 146 19.39 1.49 -1.67
C VAL A 146 18.12 1.74 -2.48
N ARG A 147 18.09 2.86 -3.22
CA ARG A 147 17.03 3.15 -4.20
C ARG A 147 16.83 1.94 -5.12
N PRO A 148 15.59 1.56 -5.46
CA PRO A 148 15.35 0.63 -6.56
C PRO A 148 16.11 1.12 -7.79
N LYS A 149 17.09 0.35 -8.27
CA LYS A 149 17.77 0.65 -9.53
C LYS A 149 16.84 0.19 -10.65
N SER A 150 16.18 1.15 -11.28
CA SER A 150 15.39 0.88 -12.47
C SER A 150 16.27 0.32 -13.59
N LYS A 151 16.03 -0.92 -14.00
CA LYS A 151 16.45 -1.42 -15.33
C LYS A 151 15.21 -1.50 -16.21
N ARG A 152 15.37 -1.08 -17.47
CA ARG A 152 14.40 -1.05 -18.58
C ARG A 152 13.41 0.12 -18.58
N SER A 153 13.85 1.22 -19.19
CA SER A 153 12.94 2.14 -19.86
C SER A 153 12.46 1.54 -21.19
N LEU A 154 11.15 1.56 -21.42
CA LEU A 154 10.60 1.91 -22.72
C LEU A 154 10.99 3.37 -23.00
N ASP A 155 12.07 3.61 -23.75
CA ASP A 155 12.52 4.87 -24.38
C ASP A 155 12.02 6.20 -23.76
N LEU A 156 12.06 6.29 -22.45
CA LEU A 156 11.88 7.48 -21.65
C LEU A 156 13.10 7.48 -20.75
N PRO A 157 14.08 8.38 -20.96
CA PRO A 157 15.31 8.36 -20.18
C PRO A 157 14.96 8.53 -18.70
N LEU A 158 15.06 7.43 -17.95
CA LEU A 158 14.94 7.41 -16.49
C LEU A 158 16.12 8.14 -15.80
N ASP A 159 17.13 8.53 -16.58
CA ASP A 159 18.33 9.23 -16.11
C ASP A 159 18.04 10.61 -15.49
N ALA A 160 16.82 11.14 -15.62
CA ALA A 160 16.40 12.38 -14.96
C ALA A 160 16.10 12.24 -13.46
N LEU A 161 16.03 11.03 -12.91
CA LEU A 161 15.81 10.81 -11.48
C LEU A 161 17.08 10.38 -10.72
N SER A 162 18.21 10.28 -11.42
CA SER A 162 19.54 10.03 -10.85
C SER A 162 20.01 11.23 -10.02
N TYR A 163 19.77 11.16 -8.71
CA TYR A 163 20.54 11.93 -7.74
C TYR A 163 21.77 11.10 -7.40
N THR A 164 22.87 11.30 -8.12
CA THR A 164 24.18 11.04 -7.53
C THR A 164 24.44 12.19 -6.54
N SER A 165 24.29 11.88 -5.26
CA SER A 165 24.94 12.63 -4.20
C SER A 165 26.45 12.49 -4.39
N ILE A 166 27.06 13.36 -5.18
CA ILE A 166 28.51 13.54 -5.12
C ILE A 166 28.74 14.44 -3.91
N GLN A 167 29.09 13.82 -2.79
CA GLN A 167 29.78 14.52 -1.71
C GLN A 167 31.09 15.08 -2.26
N GLY A 168 31.41 16.30 -1.85
CA GLY A 168 32.73 16.88 -2.00
C GLY A 168 32.74 18.17 -2.80
N ASP A 169 32.15 19.24 -2.26
CA ASP A 169 32.84 20.52 -2.37
C ASP A 169 32.56 21.40 -1.16
N THR A 170 33.59 21.57 -0.34
CA THR A 170 33.65 22.57 0.72
C THR A 170 33.83 23.94 0.06
N SER A 171 32.74 24.56 -0.38
CA SER A 171 32.74 25.99 -0.69
C SER A 171 31.59 26.71 0.02
N SER A 172 31.94 27.88 0.50
CA SER A 172 31.28 28.72 1.50
C SER A 172 29.76 28.87 1.33
N ALA A 173 29.08 28.69 2.44
CA ALA A 173 27.68 29.04 2.65
C ALA A 173 27.43 30.52 2.32
N TYR A 174 26.83 30.82 1.16
CA TYR A 174 25.87 31.92 0.92
C TYR A 174 25.24 31.74 -0.49
N ASN A 175 23.89 31.70 -0.55
CA ASN A 175 23.06 31.96 -1.76
C ASN A 175 22.98 30.96 -2.94
N HIS A 176 22.94 29.64 -2.72
CA HIS A 176 22.47 28.70 -3.76
C HIS A 176 21.25 27.90 -3.29
N GLY A 177 20.08 28.34 -3.73
CA GLY A 177 18.85 27.58 -3.55
C GLY A 177 18.77 26.41 -4.51
N LEU A 178 18.70 25.18 -3.98
CA LEU A 178 18.46 23.99 -4.77
C LEU A 178 16.99 23.97 -5.23
N PHE A 179 16.71 24.54 -6.39
CA PHE A 179 15.45 24.36 -7.12
C PHE A 179 15.55 23.11 -7.99
N LYS A 180 14.46 22.34 -8.09
CA LYS A 180 14.35 21.35 -9.17
C LYS A 180 14.08 22.16 -10.44
N ARG A 181 15.07 22.20 -11.33
CA ARG A 181 15.10 23.07 -12.53
C ARG A 181 13.97 22.74 -13.50
N ASP A 182 13.65 23.71 -14.35
CA ASP A 182 12.85 23.47 -15.53
C ASP A 182 13.47 22.32 -16.32
N GLN A 183 12.68 21.29 -16.57
CA GLN A 183 13.13 20.09 -17.25
C GLN A 183 12.39 19.97 -18.58
N GLN A 184 13.17 19.86 -19.66
CA GLN A 184 12.63 19.54 -20.98
C GLN A 184 12.39 18.04 -21.10
N TYR A 185 11.23 17.66 -21.60
CA TYR A 185 10.86 16.29 -21.91
C TYR A 185 10.57 16.18 -23.40
N GLU A 186 11.25 15.26 -24.07
CA GLU A 186 10.94 14.89 -25.45
C GLU A 186 9.79 13.87 -25.45
N ILE A 187 8.73 14.20 -26.21
CA ILE A 187 7.62 13.30 -26.49
C ILE A 187 7.82 12.76 -27.90
N LYS A 188 8.10 11.46 -27.98
CA LYS A 188 8.19 10.69 -29.22
C LYS A 188 7.10 9.62 -29.25
N THR A 189 6.30 9.59 -30.30
CA THR A 189 5.22 8.60 -30.50
C THR A 189 4.87 8.47 -32.00
N ILE A 190 4.02 7.51 -32.35
CA ILE A 190 3.47 7.33 -33.70
C ILE A 190 1.99 7.71 -33.68
N SER A 191 1.59 8.62 -34.55
CA SER A 191 0.19 9.00 -34.72
C SER A 191 -0.60 7.84 -35.30
N ARG A 192 -1.70 7.46 -34.63
CA ARG A 192 -2.60 6.44 -35.16
C ARG A 192 -3.39 6.91 -36.36
N LEU A 193 -3.68 8.20 -36.42
CA LEU A 193 -4.45 8.80 -37.51
C LEU A 193 -3.65 8.86 -38.80
N THR A 194 -2.38 9.23 -38.72
CA THR A 194 -1.56 9.54 -39.90
C THR A 194 -0.46 8.52 -40.16
N GLY A 195 -0.14 7.66 -39.19
CA GLY A 195 1.03 6.77 -39.23
C GLY A 195 2.38 7.49 -39.08
N ALA A 196 2.37 8.83 -38.98
CA ALA A 196 3.59 9.62 -38.89
C ALA A 196 4.22 9.54 -37.49
N GLN A 197 5.55 9.59 -37.44
CA GLN A 197 6.27 9.81 -36.20
C GLN A 197 6.10 11.27 -35.77
N VAL A 198 5.71 11.47 -34.51
CA VAL A 198 5.50 12.79 -33.89
C VAL A 198 6.55 12.98 -32.81
N ILE A 199 7.31 14.07 -32.88
CA ILE A 199 8.36 14.44 -31.93
C ILE A 199 8.17 15.92 -31.56
N PHE A 200 8.07 16.22 -30.27
CA PHE A 200 8.02 17.58 -29.76
C PHE A 200 8.46 17.63 -28.30
N ASN A 201 8.74 18.83 -27.81
CA ASN A 201 9.23 19.04 -26.46
C ASN A 201 8.19 19.75 -25.60
N VAL A 202 8.10 19.33 -24.34
CA VAL A 202 7.35 20.06 -23.30
C VAL A 202 8.26 20.37 -22.13
N TRP A 203 7.97 21.45 -21.41
CA TRP A 203 8.77 21.88 -20.27
C TRP A 203 8.00 21.68 -18.97
N GLY A 204 8.54 20.87 -18.07
CA GLY A 204 8.09 20.83 -16.68
C GLY A 204 8.56 22.07 -15.95
N ILE A 205 7.66 22.68 -15.19
CA ILE A 205 7.94 23.91 -14.45
C ILE A 205 8.74 23.60 -13.18
N SER A 206 9.70 24.47 -12.87
CA SER A 206 10.52 24.43 -11.67
C SER A 206 9.69 24.57 -10.40
N TYR A 207 10.21 23.98 -9.33
CA TYR A 207 9.53 23.95 -8.05
C TYR A 207 10.50 23.84 -6.86
N PRO A 208 10.08 24.30 -5.67
CA PRO A 208 10.95 24.33 -4.49
C PRO A 208 11.30 22.93 -4.02
N SER A 209 12.54 22.74 -3.57
CA SER A 209 12.90 21.60 -2.73
C SER A 209 12.32 21.74 -1.33
N SER A 210 12.25 20.65 -0.56
CA SER A 210 11.61 20.64 0.76
C SER A 210 12.23 21.63 1.74
N GLY A 211 13.53 21.92 1.61
CA GLY A 211 14.25 22.91 2.43
C GLY A 211 13.96 24.37 2.07
N LYS A 212 13.12 24.65 1.05
CA LYS A 212 12.78 26.02 0.63
C LYS A 212 11.47 26.54 1.19
N PHE A 213 10.66 25.68 1.79
CA PHE A 213 9.43 26.11 2.43
C PHE A 213 9.72 26.84 3.73
N LEU A 214 9.07 27.99 3.91
CA LEU A 214 9.15 28.74 5.16
C LEU A 214 8.49 27.94 6.28
N ILE A 215 8.89 28.17 7.53
CA ILE A 215 8.28 27.50 8.70
C ILE A 215 6.79 27.83 8.85
N THR A 216 6.31 28.91 8.24
CA THR A 216 4.89 29.31 8.22
C THR A 216 4.11 28.72 7.05
N ASP A 217 4.76 27.97 6.15
CA ASP A 217 4.11 27.44 4.95
C ASP A 217 3.12 26.31 5.31
N PRO A 218 1.88 26.32 4.78
CA PRO A 218 0.88 25.29 5.09
C PRO A 218 1.29 23.90 4.60
N ILE A 219 2.32 23.75 3.77
CA ILE A 219 2.83 22.44 3.35
C ILE A 219 3.28 21.56 4.52
N TRP A 220 3.70 22.15 5.66
CA TRP A 220 4.09 21.38 6.85
C TRP A 220 2.93 20.61 7.48
N GLN A 221 1.69 21.00 7.18
CA GLN A 221 0.48 20.26 7.55
C GLN A 221 0.14 19.15 6.54
N ARG A 222 0.92 19.01 5.47
CA ARG A 222 0.67 18.10 4.35
C ARG A 222 1.91 17.25 4.08
N ALA A 223 2.46 16.72 5.17
CA ALA A 223 3.57 15.79 5.15
C ALA A 223 3.05 14.35 5.27
N TYR A 224 3.42 13.48 4.34
CA TYR A 224 2.98 12.09 4.27
C TYR A 224 4.18 11.16 4.30
N ASN A 225 4.05 10.08 5.08
CA ASN A 225 5.02 9.00 5.11
C ASN A 225 4.34 7.73 5.60
N PHE A 226 5.10 6.64 5.69
CA PHE A 226 4.67 5.46 6.39
C PHE A 226 4.45 5.76 7.88
N ILE A 227 3.26 5.44 8.40
CA ILE A 227 2.84 5.76 9.78
C ILE A 227 3.12 4.63 10.79
N SER A 228 3.92 3.65 10.37
CA SER A 228 4.28 2.50 11.19
C SER A 228 5.76 2.20 11.04
N ASN A 229 6.34 1.56 12.04
CA ASN A 229 7.69 0.99 11.91
C ASN A 229 7.64 -0.52 11.66
N ASN A 230 6.42 -1.09 11.59
CA ASN A 230 6.19 -2.47 11.23
C ASN A 230 6.38 -2.65 9.72
N CYS A 231 7.23 -3.60 9.35
CA CYS A 231 7.48 -3.96 7.96
C CYS A 231 6.29 -4.52 7.20
N PHE A 232 5.33 -5.09 7.94
CA PHE A 232 4.12 -5.65 7.37
C PHE A 232 3.00 -4.61 7.24
N ASP A 233 3.22 -3.37 7.69
CA ASP A 233 2.23 -2.29 7.65
C ASP A 233 2.59 -1.25 6.58
N ALA A 234 2.02 -1.41 5.40
CA ALA A 234 2.13 -0.47 4.27
C ALA A 234 1.35 0.85 4.47
N ALA A 235 0.73 1.08 5.64
CA ALA A 235 -0.07 2.27 5.85
C ALA A 235 0.74 3.55 5.65
N ILE A 236 0.25 4.38 4.74
CA ILE A 236 0.69 5.76 4.54
C ILE A 236 -0.33 6.65 5.22
N GLY A 237 0.15 7.69 5.88
CA GLY A 237 -0.70 8.69 6.47
C GLY A 237 0.05 10.00 6.65
N GLN A 238 -0.70 11.00 7.09
CA GLN A 238 -0.12 12.28 7.44
C GLN A 238 0.76 12.11 8.68
N ILE A 239 1.97 12.64 8.63
CA ILE A 239 2.88 12.70 9.77
C ILE A 239 2.95 14.13 10.30
N THR A 240 3.17 14.26 11.60
CA THR A 240 3.44 15.55 12.23
C THR A 240 4.94 15.76 12.32
N ARG A 241 5.42 16.90 11.83
CA ARG A 241 6.81 17.34 11.94
C ARG A 241 6.86 18.78 12.44
N PRO A 242 7.84 19.15 13.27
CA PRO A 242 8.11 20.55 13.53
C PRO A 242 8.33 21.28 12.20
N PRO A 243 7.66 22.41 11.95
CA PRO A 243 7.88 23.19 10.73
C PRO A 243 9.35 23.55 10.56
N GLY A 244 9.91 23.32 9.37
CA GLY A 244 11.33 23.48 9.08
C GLY A 244 12.16 22.19 9.20
N ASP A 245 11.66 21.13 9.84
CA ASP A 245 12.34 19.82 9.84
C ASP A 245 12.02 19.03 8.56
N ASN A 246 12.82 19.25 7.53
CA ASN A 246 12.69 18.57 6.23
C ASN A 246 13.46 17.25 6.13
N ARG A 247 14.04 16.72 7.22
CA ARG A 247 14.90 15.52 7.14
C ARG A 247 14.13 14.31 6.61
N GLY A 248 14.62 13.74 5.50
CA GLY A 248 14.02 12.59 4.83
C GLY A 248 12.69 12.91 4.12
N LEU A 249 12.34 14.18 3.97
CA LEU A 249 11.16 14.66 3.24
C LEU A 249 11.58 15.38 1.97
N ILE A 250 10.82 15.15 0.90
CA ILE A 250 10.96 15.83 -0.37
C ILE A 250 9.65 16.42 -0.85
N THR A 251 9.75 17.52 -1.58
CA THR A 251 8.60 18.12 -2.27
C THR A 251 8.13 17.18 -3.36
N GLU A 252 6.84 16.88 -3.31
CA GLU A 252 6.25 15.88 -4.18
C GLU A 252 4.93 16.34 -4.81
N HIS A 253 4.77 15.99 -6.09
CA HIS A 253 3.53 16.21 -6.83
C HIS A 253 2.54 15.12 -6.47
N ILE A 254 1.27 15.44 -6.19
CA ILE A 254 0.27 14.37 -5.99
C ILE A 254 0.09 13.55 -7.27
N PHE A 255 -0.01 14.24 -8.41
CA PHE A 255 -0.04 13.62 -9.73
C PHE A 255 1.29 13.83 -10.45
N GLU A 256 1.89 12.74 -10.90
CA GLU A 256 3.23 12.71 -11.49
C GLU A 256 3.29 13.34 -12.88
N LYS A 257 4.39 14.04 -13.17
CA LYS A 257 4.64 14.68 -14.49
C LYS A 257 4.68 13.63 -15.61
N GLN A 258 5.30 12.47 -15.36
CA GLN A 258 5.34 11.34 -16.29
C GLN A 258 3.94 10.82 -16.64
N GLY A 259 2.97 10.95 -15.74
CA GLY A 259 1.57 10.63 -16.02
C GLY A 259 1.01 11.52 -17.13
N VAL A 260 1.25 12.84 -17.08
CA VAL A 260 0.81 13.77 -18.14
C VAL A 260 1.52 13.45 -19.46
N LEU A 261 2.84 13.20 -19.42
CA LEU A 261 3.60 12.86 -20.64
C LEU A 261 3.06 11.59 -21.30
N ASN A 262 2.76 10.58 -20.50
CA ASN A 262 2.19 9.32 -20.98
C ASN A 262 0.78 9.55 -21.54
N PHE A 263 -0.07 10.29 -20.84
CA PHE A 263 -1.38 10.68 -21.32
C PHE A 263 -1.30 11.34 -22.71
N ILE A 264 -0.43 12.34 -22.89
CA ILE A 264 -0.22 12.99 -24.18
C ILE A 264 0.17 11.96 -25.27
N LYS A 265 1.16 11.09 -24.99
CA LYS A 265 1.58 10.02 -25.92
C LYS A 265 0.41 9.12 -26.34
N THR A 266 -0.39 8.66 -25.36
CA THR A 266 -1.53 7.76 -25.58
C THR A 266 -2.65 8.40 -26.39
N THR A 267 -2.89 9.70 -26.22
CA THR A 267 -3.91 10.38 -27.02
C THR A 267 -3.52 10.49 -28.50
N ILE A 268 -2.23 10.65 -28.82
CA ILE A 268 -1.73 10.70 -30.21
C ILE A 268 -1.69 9.29 -30.82
N SER A 269 -1.22 8.29 -30.07
CA SER A 269 -1.13 6.91 -30.53
C SER A 269 -2.47 6.17 -30.56
N GLY A 270 -3.52 6.72 -29.94
CA GLY A 270 -4.81 6.05 -29.80
C GLY A 270 -4.75 4.74 -29.01
N LEU A 271 -3.64 4.51 -28.28
CA LEU A 271 -3.43 3.33 -27.44
C LEU A 271 -3.50 3.75 -25.98
N LEU A 272 -4.08 2.89 -25.14
CA LEU A 272 -4.10 3.04 -23.69
C LEU A 272 -2.78 2.52 -23.08
N PRO A 273 -2.50 2.81 -21.79
CA PRO A 273 -1.23 2.41 -21.18
C PRO A 273 -0.94 0.91 -21.15
N ASP A 274 -1.96 0.08 -21.24
CA ASP A 274 -1.86 -1.38 -21.36
C ASP A 274 -1.81 -1.87 -22.82
N ASN A 275 -1.53 -0.97 -23.76
CA ASN A 275 -1.50 -1.17 -25.22
C ASN A 275 -2.84 -1.54 -25.88
N ARG A 276 -3.95 -1.53 -25.15
CA ARG A 276 -5.27 -1.67 -25.77
C ARG A 276 -5.61 -0.44 -26.61
N ILE A 277 -6.46 -0.62 -27.62
CA ILE A 277 -6.98 0.49 -28.42
C ILE A 277 -7.95 1.30 -27.54
N SER A 278 -7.78 2.62 -27.49
CA SER A 278 -8.72 3.54 -26.83
C SER A 278 -10.08 3.49 -27.51
N SER A 279 -11.16 3.67 -26.73
CA SER A 279 -12.50 3.86 -27.29
C SER A 279 -12.62 5.12 -28.17
N PHE A 280 -11.63 6.03 -28.07
CA PHE A 280 -11.51 7.21 -28.91
C PHE A 280 -10.40 7.02 -29.96
N PRO A 281 -10.60 7.44 -31.24
CA PRO A 281 -9.55 7.41 -32.26
C PRO A 281 -8.36 8.30 -31.86
N GLY A 282 -7.16 8.16 -32.42
CA GLY A 282 -6.06 9.10 -32.08
C GLY A 282 -6.47 10.58 -32.23
N ILE A 283 -5.91 11.48 -31.42
CA ILE A 283 -6.06 12.94 -31.61
C ILE A 283 -5.11 13.39 -32.71
N ASP A 284 -5.52 14.38 -33.50
CA ASP A 284 -4.63 15.05 -34.45
C ASP A 284 -3.39 15.61 -33.71
N PRO A 285 -2.15 15.28 -34.15
CA PRO A 285 -0.94 15.75 -33.50
C PRO A 285 -0.88 17.27 -33.28
N SER A 286 -1.49 18.07 -34.16
CA SER A 286 -1.53 19.54 -34.07
C SER A 286 -2.19 20.06 -32.79
N PHE A 287 -3.05 19.27 -32.15
CA PHE A 287 -3.58 19.59 -30.83
C PHE A 287 -2.44 19.79 -29.83
N TRP A 288 -1.49 18.85 -29.75
CA TRP A 288 -0.41 18.89 -28.79
C TRP A 288 0.83 19.63 -29.30
N THR A 289 1.12 19.61 -30.61
CA THR A 289 2.33 20.24 -31.16
C THR A 289 2.17 21.72 -31.42
N THR A 290 0.92 22.21 -31.55
CA THR A 290 0.64 23.60 -31.95
C THR A 290 -0.37 24.26 -31.02
N THR A 291 -1.60 23.75 -30.99
CA THR A 291 -2.72 24.41 -30.28
C THR A 291 -2.45 24.55 -28.79
N ALA A 292 -1.91 23.50 -28.15
CA ALA A 292 -1.62 23.52 -26.71
C ALA A 292 -0.56 24.57 -26.31
N PHE A 293 0.19 25.13 -27.26
CA PHE A 293 1.16 26.20 -27.04
C PHE A 293 0.62 27.61 -27.31
N HIS A 294 -0.55 27.73 -27.95
CA HIS A 294 -1.18 29.02 -28.18
C HIS A 294 -1.72 29.64 -26.88
N GLN A 295 -1.75 30.96 -26.81
CA GLN A 295 -2.22 31.67 -25.62
C GLN A 295 -3.75 31.70 -25.58
N LEU A 296 -4.33 31.24 -24.47
CA LEU A 296 -5.75 31.44 -24.18
C LEU A 296 -6.04 32.92 -24.00
N GLN A 297 -7.10 33.40 -24.62
CA GLN A 297 -7.61 34.77 -24.46
C GLN A 297 -8.64 34.82 -23.32
N ASN A 298 -8.70 35.93 -22.59
CA ASN A 298 -9.69 36.19 -21.54
C ASN A 298 -9.74 35.16 -20.40
N ILE A 299 -8.62 34.47 -20.13
CA ILE A 299 -8.50 33.56 -18.98
C ILE A 299 -7.66 34.21 -17.88
N ALA A 300 -7.99 33.93 -16.63
CA ALA A 300 -7.14 34.32 -15.51
C ALA A 300 -5.81 33.54 -15.57
N PRO A 301 -4.65 34.23 -15.54
CA PRO A 301 -3.36 33.54 -15.46
C PRO A 301 -3.25 32.69 -14.19
N ILE A 302 -2.46 31.62 -14.24
CA ILE A 302 -2.08 30.83 -13.06
C ILE A 302 -0.56 30.77 -12.95
N GLY A 303 -0.04 30.58 -11.74
CA GLY A 303 1.40 30.54 -11.50
C GLY A 303 2.09 31.80 -12.03
N ASP A 304 3.09 31.65 -12.90
CA ASP A 304 3.88 32.75 -13.45
C ASP A 304 3.25 33.34 -14.72
N HIS A 305 2.01 33.79 -14.59
CA HIS A 305 1.26 34.37 -15.72
C HIS A 305 1.03 33.37 -16.87
N GLU A 306 0.89 32.08 -16.54
CA GLU A 306 0.76 31.03 -17.54
C GLU A 306 -0.64 31.03 -18.16
N VAL A 307 -0.67 31.24 -19.48
CA VAL A 307 -1.90 31.35 -20.29
C VAL A 307 -1.97 30.33 -21.43
N ALA A 308 -0.87 29.65 -21.75
CA ALA A 308 -0.87 28.57 -22.74
C ALA A 308 -1.37 27.26 -22.10
N PRO A 309 -2.27 26.49 -22.74
CA PRO A 309 -2.83 25.28 -22.15
C PRO A 309 -1.78 24.29 -21.62
N ILE A 310 -0.73 24.01 -22.40
CA ILE A 310 0.31 23.06 -21.97
C ILE A 310 1.05 23.56 -20.72
N ARG A 311 1.37 24.85 -20.64
CA ARG A 311 2.03 25.44 -19.47
C ARG A 311 1.13 25.40 -18.25
N ARG A 312 -0.16 25.69 -18.44
CA ARG A 312 -1.15 25.63 -17.36
C ARG A 312 -1.33 24.21 -16.82
N ILE A 313 -1.40 23.20 -17.70
CA ILE A 313 -1.43 21.78 -17.31
C ILE A 313 -0.24 21.43 -16.41
N PHE A 314 0.98 21.82 -16.77
CA PHE A 314 2.16 21.57 -15.92
C PHE A 314 2.20 22.44 -14.66
N THR A 315 1.58 23.63 -14.68
CA THR A 315 1.47 24.51 -13.50
C THR A 315 0.56 23.92 -12.44
N VAL A 316 -0.59 23.35 -12.84
CA VAL A 316 -1.54 22.76 -11.88
C VAL A 316 -1.05 21.47 -11.23
N LEU A 317 0.01 20.86 -11.77
CA LEU A 317 0.75 19.79 -11.08
C LEU A 317 1.56 20.31 -9.89
N GLY A 318 1.87 21.61 -9.89
CA GLY A 318 2.68 22.31 -8.90
C GLY A 318 3.83 23.06 -9.55
N ALA A 319 4.00 24.33 -9.16
CA ALA A 319 5.08 25.22 -9.59
C ALA A 319 5.57 26.08 -8.43
N ASP A 320 6.71 26.78 -8.59
CA ASP A 320 7.27 27.63 -7.54
C ASP A 320 6.31 28.72 -7.05
N ASN A 321 5.46 29.25 -7.91
CA ASN A 321 4.40 30.20 -7.56
C ASN A 321 2.98 29.61 -7.66
N TYR A 322 2.88 28.28 -7.73
CA TYR A 322 1.63 27.53 -7.63
C TYR A 322 1.85 26.30 -6.74
N ARG A 323 2.13 26.55 -5.46
CA ARG A 323 2.59 25.52 -4.50
C ARG A 323 1.48 24.71 -3.85
N ALA A 324 0.23 25.14 -4.00
CA ALA A 324 -0.92 24.49 -3.40
C ALA A 324 -1.07 23.00 -3.75
N PRO A 325 -0.67 22.49 -4.93
CA PRO A 325 -0.75 21.05 -5.22
C PRO A 325 0.34 20.20 -4.56
N PHE A 326 1.41 20.80 -4.02
CA PHE A 326 2.51 20.04 -3.42
C PHE A 326 2.16 19.46 -2.07
N VAL A 327 2.78 18.31 -1.80
CA VAL A 327 2.89 17.71 -0.47
C VAL A 327 4.36 17.51 -0.12
N LEU A 328 4.67 17.31 1.15
CA LEU A 328 5.94 16.72 1.56
C LEU A 328 5.75 15.21 1.62
N ALA A 329 6.59 14.44 0.95
CA ALA A 329 6.57 12.99 1.00
C ALA A 329 7.90 12.47 1.56
N GLY A 330 7.86 11.38 2.31
CA GLY A 330 9.07 10.62 2.64
C GLY A 330 9.82 10.24 1.37
N GLU A 331 11.14 10.38 1.34
CA GLU A 331 11.97 10.09 0.16
C GLU A 331 11.72 8.69 -0.42
N LYS A 332 11.53 7.70 0.45
CA LYS A 332 11.27 6.30 0.07
C LYS A 332 9.87 6.11 -0.52
N LEU A 333 8.87 6.71 0.14
CA LEU A 333 7.49 6.72 -0.34
C LEU A 333 7.43 7.31 -1.75
N ASN A 334 8.11 8.42 -1.96
CA ASN A 334 8.16 9.04 -3.26
C ASN A 334 8.88 8.19 -4.31
N GLY A 335 10.01 7.58 -3.95
CA GLY A 335 10.76 6.71 -4.85
C GLY A 335 9.88 5.61 -5.42
N VAL A 336 9.07 4.97 -4.57
CA VAL A 336 8.15 3.91 -5.03
C VAL A 336 6.99 4.45 -5.84
N LYS A 337 6.41 5.59 -5.43
CA LYS A 337 5.40 6.27 -6.25
C LYS A 337 5.92 6.52 -7.66
N ALA A 338 7.12 7.07 -7.81
CA ALA A 338 7.74 7.33 -9.11
C ALA A 338 7.96 6.04 -9.92
N THR A 339 8.46 4.97 -9.28
CA THR A 339 8.65 3.64 -9.90
C THR A 339 7.34 3.08 -10.44
N LEU A 340 6.29 3.07 -9.60
CA LEU A 340 4.95 2.60 -9.97
C LEU A 340 4.35 3.41 -11.11
N TRP A 341 4.42 4.74 -11.03
CA TRP A 341 3.88 5.63 -12.06
C TRP A 341 4.57 5.48 -13.40
N GLY A 342 5.84 5.07 -13.39
CA GLY A 342 6.62 4.78 -14.58
C GLY A 342 6.42 3.36 -15.14
N TYR A 343 5.55 2.55 -14.54
CA TYR A 343 5.39 1.12 -14.86
C TYR A 343 6.68 0.30 -14.75
N ASN A 344 7.61 0.76 -13.91
CA ASN A 344 8.84 0.04 -13.68
C ASN A 344 8.62 -1.08 -12.67
N GLU A 345 9.42 -2.13 -12.78
CA GLU A 345 9.48 -3.18 -11.76
C GLU A 345 9.86 -2.56 -10.41
N LEU A 346 9.13 -2.94 -9.36
CA LEU A 346 9.33 -2.41 -8.01
C LEU A 346 10.70 -2.79 -7.43
N ALA A 347 11.25 -3.93 -7.86
CA ALA A 347 12.58 -4.38 -7.50
C ALA A 347 13.09 -5.42 -8.52
N ASP A 348 14.41 -5.50 -8.69
CA ASP A 348 15.06 -6.51 -9.54
C ASP A 348 14.88 -7.90 -8.94
N GLU A 349 14.48 -8.87 -9.75
CA GLU A 349 14.18 -10.24 -9.28
C GLU A 349 15.39 -10.93 -8.63
N ASN A 350 16.61 -10.68 -9.11
CA ASN A 350 17.82 -11.25 -8.52
C ASN A 350 18.17 -10.57 -7.19
N GLU A 351 17.98 -9.25 -7.09
CA GLU A 351 18.14 -8.53 -5.82
C GLU A 351 17.09 -8.96 -4.80
N MET A 352 15.83 -9.12 -5.21
CA MET A 352 14.76 -9.61 -4.35
C MET A 352 15.05 -11.03 -3.87
N ASN A 353 15.50 -11.94 -4.75
CA ASN A 353 15.93 -13.29 -4.36
C ASN A 353 17.11 -13.25 -3.37
N ALA A 354 18.06 -12.35 -3.57
CA ALA A 354 19.18 -12.16 -2.65
C ALA A 354 18.72 -11.60 -1.29
N TRP A 355 17.77 -10.65 -1.27
CA TRP A 355 17.23 -10.06 -0.04
C TRP A 355 16.35 -11.04 0.73
N VAL A 356 15.52 -11.83 0.05
CA VAL A 356 14.74 -12.90 0.68
C VAL A 356 15.62 -13.83 1.53
N LEU A 357 16.82 -14.13 1.04
CA LEU A 357 17.74 -15.05 1.69
C LEU A 357 18.67 -14.37 2.72
N ASN A 358 19.08 -13.11 2.47
CA ASN A 358 20.18 -12.49 3.20
C ASN A 358 19.83 -11.15 3.87
N ASP A 359 18.75 -10.48 3.46
CA ASP A 359 18.30 -9.20 4.01
C ASP A 359 16.77 -9.10 4.00
N PRO A 360 16.09 -9.88 4.87
CA PRO A 360 14.63 -9.93 4.92
C PRO A 360 13.98 -8.57 5.27
N VAL A 361 14.74 -7.64 5.88
CA VAL A 361 14.26 -6.28 6.19
C VAL A 361 14.16 -5.43 4.92
N SER A 362 15.18 -5.46 4.05
CA SER A 362 15.11 -4.76 2.75
C SER A 362 14.03 -5.34 1.85
N PHE A 363 13.86 -6.67 1.86
CA PHE A 363 12.79 -7.34 1.13
C PHE A 363 11.39 -6.87 1.55
N LEU A 364 11.08 -6.86 2.86
CA LEU A 364 9.76 -6.44 3.35
C LEU A 364 9.49 -4.95 3.12
N ASN A 365 10.53 -4.11 3.16
CA ASN A 365 10.39 -2.68 2.84
C ASN A 365 9.89 -2.46 1.40
N GLN A 366 10.31 -3.26 0.43
CA GLN A 366 9.86 -3.06 -0.96
C GLN A 366 8.38 -3.36 -1.17
N ILE A 367 7.85 -4.39 -0.48
CA ILE A 367 6.43 -4.75 -0.51
C ILE A 367 5.57 -3.62 0.07
N ARG A 368 6.09 -2.95 1.09
CA ARG A 368 5.40 -1.93 1.89
C ARG A 368 4.99 -0.67 1.12
N TYR A 369 5.64 -0.35 0.01
CA TYR A 369 5.67 1.03 -0.49
C TYR A 369 4.57 1.40 -1.52
N THR A 370 3.55 0.57 -1.71
CA THR A 370 2.73 0.53 -2.94
C THR A 370 1.43 1.36 -3.09
N PRO A 371 0.89 2.16 -2.13
CA PRO A 371 -0.35 2.93 -2.36
C PRO A 371 -0.17 4.34 -2.98
N GLY A 372 -1.08 4.75 -3.88
CA GLY A 372 -1.15 6.09 -4.50
C GLY A 372 -2.58 6.67 -4.63
N GLY A 373 -2.70 8.00 -4.77
CA GLY A 373 -3.96 8.76 -4.88
C GLY A 373 -3.95 9.84 -5.99
N TYR A 374 -5.10 10.50 -6.27
CA TYR A 374 -5.30 11.39 -7.43
C TYR A 374 -5.87 12.79 -7.13
N ASN A 375 -5.74 13.70 -8.11
CA ASN A 375 -6.13 15.12 -8.06
C ASN A 375 -7.16 15.49 -9.16
N HIS A 376 -8.09 16.40 -8.84
CA HIS A 376 -9.20 16.87 -9.68
C HIS A 376 -8.87 18.03 -10.64
N GLN A 377 -7.76 18.75 -10.45
CA GLN A 377 -7.49 20.03 -11.15
C GLN A 377 -7.12 19.91 -12.64
N LEU A 378 -6.60 18.75 -13.09
CA LEU A 378 -6.19 18.56 -14.49
C LEU A 378 -7.35 18.67 -15.48
N ARG A 379 -8.56 18.24 -15.11
CA ARG A 379 -9.71 18.22 -16.02
C ARG A 379 -10.09 19.61 -16.52
N ALA A 380 -10.02 20.62 -15.65
CA ALA A 380 -10.35 21.99 -16.01
C ALA A 380 -9.42 22.54 -17.10
N GLU A 381 -8.12 22.29 -16.98
CA GLU A 381 -7.13 22.75 -17.96
C GLU A 381 -7.26 22.00 -19.30
N LEU A 382 -7.60 20.71 -19.27
CA LEU A 382 -7.91 19.96 -20.49
C LEU A 382 -9.17 20.48 -21.20
N THR A 383 -10.19 20.91 -20.45
CA THR A 383 -11.39 21.55 -21.03
C THR A 383 -11.04 22.86 -21.75
N LEU A 384 -10.18 23.69 -21.16
CA LEU A 384 -9.72 24.94 -21.80
C LEU A 384 -8.92 24.67 -23.08
N ALA A 385 -8.02 23.69 -23.05
CA ALA A 385 -7.24 23.27 -24.23
C ALA A 385 -8.16 22.81 -25.38
N GLU A 386 -9.18 22.02 -25.06
CA GLU A 386 -10.15 21.55 -26.05
C GLU A 386 -11.01 22.70 -26.61
N ALA A 387 -11.45 23.63 -25.77
CA ALA A 387 -12.22 24.80 -26.22
C ALA A 387 -11.41 25.65 -27.20
N LEU A 388 -10.12 25.87 -26.92
CA LEU A 388 -9.20 26.57 -27.83
C LEU A 388 -9.08 25.82 -29.16
N TYR A 389 -8.84 24.51 -29.14
CA TYR A 389 -8.74 23.70 -30.36
C TYR A 389 -9.98 23.79 -31.23
N ARG A 390 -11.17 23.68 -30.63
CA ARG A 390 -12.45 23.80 -31.35
C ARG A 390 -12.61 25.17 -32.02
N SER A 391 -12.11 26.23 -31.39
CA SER A 391 -12.17 27.58 -31.95
C SER A 391 -11.22 27.77 -33.13
N GLU A 392 -10.04 27.16 -33.09
CA GLU A 392 -9.03 27.25 -34.14
C GLU A 392 -9.31 26.29 -35.32
N HIS A 393 -9.97 25.17 -35.04
CA HIS A 393 -10.23 24.09 -36.00
C HIS A 393 -11.71 23.69 -36.02
N PRO A 394 -12.62 24.59 -36.46
CA PRO A 394 -14.08 24.39 -36.34
C PRO A 394 -14.61 23.20 -37.14
N THR A 395 -13.87 22.72 -38.14
CA THR A 395 -14.24 21.56 -38.98
C THR A 395 -13.54 20.27 -38.58
N ALA A 396 -12.59 20.31 -37.63
CA ALA A 396 -11.88 19.13 -37.17
C ALA A 396 -12.74 18.28 -36.24
N ALA A 397 -12.43 16.98 -36.17
CA ALA A 397 -13.06 16.09 -35.21
C ALA A 397 -12.77 16.56 -33.77
N ILE A 398 -13.79 16.47 -32.91
CA ILE A 398 -13.69 16.90 -31.52
C ILE A 398 -12.67 16.02 -30.78
N PRO A 399 -11.65 16.60 -30.13
CA PRO A 399 -10.64 15.84 -29.43
C PRO A 399 -11.18 14.99 -28.27
N ASN A 400 -12.20 15.42 -27.52
CA ASN A 400 -12.74 14.72 -26.34
C ASN A 400 -11.67 14.44 -25.25
N VAL A 401 -10.78 15.39 -25.00
CA VAL A 401 -9.57 15.23 -24.18
C VAL A 401 -9.90 14.89 -22.73
N VAL A 402 -10.98 15.44 -22.17
CA VAL A 402 -11.40 15.12 -20.79
C VAL A 402 -11.87 13.67 -20.68
N ALA A 403 -12.74 13.23 -21.59
CA ALA A 403 -13.25 11.86 -21.57
C ALA A 403 -12.12 10.82 -21.84
N ARG A 404 -11.16 11.18 -22.70
CA ARG A 404 -9.93 10.38 -22.86
C ARG A 404 -9.08 10.35 -21.62
N PHE A 405 -8.95 11.46 -20.90
CA PHE A 405 -8.22 11.48 -19.64
C PHE A 405 -8.88 10.56 -18.63
N ASP A 406 -10.22 10.51 -18.57
CA ASP A 406 -10.94 9.62 -17.68
C ASP A 406 -10.74 8.14 -18.05
N GLU A 407 -10.84 7.78 -19.34
CA GLU A 407 -10.53 6.43 -19.83
C GLU A 407 -9.07 6.04 -19.54
N TRP A 408 -8.15 6.93 -19.89
CA TRP A 408 -6.72 6.75 -19.65
C TRP A 408 -6.42 6.60 -18.17
N ALA A 409 -6.97 7.45 -17.31
CA ALA A 409 -6.74 7.41 -15.86
C ALA A 409 -7.25 6.10 -15.26
N TYR A 410 -8.45 5.65 -15.66
CA TYR A 410 -8.98 4.37 -15.24
C TYR A 410 -8.02 3.22 -15.58
N VAL A 411 -7.55 3.16 -16.82
CA VAL A 411 -6.62 2.11 -17.25
C VAL A 411 -5.28 2.25 -16.57
N HIS A 412 -4.70 3.45 -16.55
CA HIS A 412 -3.41 3.77 -15.93
C HIS A 412 -3.34 3.25 -14.51
N PHE A 413 -4.35 3.57 -13.71
CA PHE A 413 -4.43 3.14 -12.32
C PHE A 413 -4.76 1.69 -12.13
N ARG A 414 -5.59 1.12 -13.00
CA ARG A 414 -5.85 -0.31 -12.98
C ARG A 414 -4.56 -1.08 -13.25
N THR A 415 -3.75 -0.70 -14.24
CA THR A 415 -2.47 -1.39 -14.49
C THR A 415 -1.45 -1.13 -13.38
N ILE A 416 -1.36 0.06 -12.78
CA ILE A 416 -0.55 0.23 -11.56
C ILE A 416 -1.01 -0.72 -10.45
N SER A 417 -2.32 -0.79 -10.19
CA SER A 417 -2.88 -1.64 -9.13
C SER A 417 -2.63 -3.12 -9.39
N LEU A 418 -2.75 -3.56 -10.65
CA LEU A 418 -2.44 -4.93 -11.05
C LEU A 418 -0.95 -5.23 -10.93
N ASN A 419 -0.06 -4.33 -11.37
CA ASN A 419 1.38 -4.52 -11.23
C ASN A 419 1.80 -4.62 -9.76
N VAL A 420 1.19 -3.80 -8.89
CA VAL A 420 1.35 -3.91 -7.43
C VAL A 420 0.86 -5.25 -6.93
N GLN A 421 -0.33 -5.67 -7.33
CA GLN A 421 -0.95 -6.92 -6.91
C GLN A 421 -0.11 -8.13 -7.34
N ASP A 422 0.35 -8.16 -8.60
CA ASP A 422 1.19 -9.21 -9.16
C ASP A 422 2.55 -9.27 -8.46
N PHE A 423 3.16 -8.12 -8.19
CA PHE A 423 4.39 -8.03 -7.41
C PHE A 423 4.20 -8.60 -6.01
N VAL A 424 3.15 -8.16 -5.29
CA VAL A 424 2.84 -8.65 -3.95
C VAL A 424 2.58 -10.14 -3.96
N PHE A 425 1.74 -10.66 -4.87
CA PHE A 425 1.44 -12.10 -4.91
C PHE A 425 2.65 -12.95 -5.26
N THR A 426 3.48 -12.50 -6.19
CA THR A 426 4.73 -13.19 -6.55
C THR A 426 5.60 -13.37 -5.31
N TRP A 427 5.84 -12.29 -4.57
CA TRP A 427 6.78 -12.33 -3.45
C TRP A 427 6.18 -12.88 -2.16
N VAL A 428 4.88 -12.70 -1.92
CA VAL A 428 4.16 -13.37 -0.81
C VAL A 428 4.16 -14.88 -1.03
N GLY A 429 4.00 -15.35 -2.27
CA GLY A 429 4.12 -16.77 -2.61
C GLY A 429 5.49 -17.36 -2.27
N VAL A 430 6.57 -16.60 -2.54
CA VAL A 430 7.95 -16.97 -2.17
C VAL A 430 8.11 -17.05 -0.65
N VAL A 431 7.62 -16.07 0.10
CA VAL A 431 7.69 -16.06 1.57
C VAL A 431 6.93 -17.24 2.17
N ASN A 432 5.70 -17.50 1.71
CA ASN A 432 4.90 -18.62 2.19
C ASN A 432 5.58 -19.96 1.90
N SER A 433 6.20 -20.10 0.71
CA SER A 433 6.96 -21.31 0.35
C SER A 433 8.17 -21.49 1.27
N LEU A 434 8.89 -20.43 1.60
CA LEU A 434 10.02 -20.48 2.52
C LEU A 434 9.62 -20.73 3.97
N GLN A 435 8.50 -20.18 4.43
CA GLN A 435 7.94 -20.48 5.75
C GLN A 435 7.44 -21.93 5.83
N VAL A 436 6.83 -22.44 4.77
CA VAL A 436 6.43 -23.85 4.66
C VAL A 436 7.64 -24.76 4.62
N LEU A 437 8.72 -24.39 3.91
CA LEU A 437 9.98 -25.13 3.91
C LEU A 437 10.67 -25.08 5.27
N ALA A 438 10.69 -23.94 5.95
CA ALA A 438 11.24 -23.80 7.31
C ALA A 438 10.43 -24.59 8.34
N ALA A 439 9.10 -24.59 8.23
CA ALA A 439 8.21 -25.37 9.08
C ALA A 439 8.29 -26.88 8.79
N ALA A 440 8.42 -27.29 7.52
CA ALA A 440 8.65 -28.67 7.13
C ALA A 440 10.06 -29.16 7.52
N ALA A 441 11.03 -28.25 7.61
CA ALA A 441 12.39 -28.55 8.03
C ALA A 441 12.56 -28.68 9.55
N GLY A 442 11.60 -28.23 10.37
CA GLY A 442 11.46 -28.54 11.81
C GLY A 442 12.65 -28.34 12.78
N ALA A 443 13.86 -28.02 12.33
CA ALA A 443 15.08 -28.28 13.11
C ALA A 443 16.36 -27.58 12.57
N LEU A 444 16.31 -26.35 12.08
CA LEU A 444 17.53 -25.57 11.89
C LEU A 444 17.41 -24.22 12.56
N ALA A 445 17.94 -24.16 13.79
CA ALA A 445 18.50 -22.93 14.32
C ALA A 445 19.40 -22.35 13.22
N VAL A 446 19.06 -21.16 12.71
CA VAL A 446 20.01 -20.36 11.94
C VAL A 446 21.07 -19.91 12.96
N ASN A 447 22.08 -20.73 13.13
CA ASN A 447 23.24 -20.44 13.93
C ASN A 447 24.03 -19.33 13.20
N LEU A 448 23.86 -18.09 13.65
CA LEU A 448 24.58 -16.92 13.15
C LEU A 448 26.04 -16.85 13.64
N ASN A 449 26.61 -17.88 14.27
CA ASN A 449 27.99 -17.86 14.79
C ASN A 449 29.07 -18.13 13.74
N ARG A 450 28.93 -17.66 12.49
CA ARG A 450 30.06 -17.58 11.56
C ARG A 450 29.96 -16.33 10.67
N VAL A 451 30.18 -15.18 11.29
CA VAL A 451 30.75 -14.03 10.58
C VAL A 451 32.27 -14.12 10.73
N PRO A 452 33.05 -14.39 9.67
CA PRO A 452 34.49 -14.21 9.72
C PRO A 452 34.82 -12.72 9.54
N GLY A 453 35.52 -12.13 10.50
CA GLY A 453 36.14 -10.81 10.34
C GLY A 453 35.95 -9.85 11.51
N GLN A 454 36.56 -10.17 12.66
CA GLN A 454 37.10 -9.16 13.57
C GLN A 454 38.46 -9.65 14.08
N SER A 455 39.51 -8.96 13.64
CA SER A 455 40.78 -8.79 14.33
C SER A 455 40.93 -7.32 14.63
#